data_AF-A4HMR3-F1
#
_entry.id   AF-A4HMR3-F1
#
_cell.length_a   1.000
_cell.length_b   1.000
_cell.length_c   1.000
_cell.angle_alpha   90.00
_cell.angle_beta   90.00
_cell.angle_gamma   90.00
#
_symmetry.space_group_name_H-M   'P 1'
#
loop_
_entity.id
_entity.type
_entity.pdbx_description
1 polymer ?
#
loop_
_entity_poly.entity_id
_entity_poly.type
_entity_poly.pdbx_seq_one_letter_code
_entity_poly.pdbx_strand_id
1 'polypeptide(L)'
;MRTSRGLHAAPTEELVEAPPQLPLTDGRYYACRRCRRILSEAQWYATGCVECSAAMGIPDRDNLLDFATPHFHNFIGLIAPGQSWVARLIMKNREPTNGIFAETLSDDEPEEEEDEMEPFVRGADEEEEPVILDGEDGTAESMHELAAETRE
;
A
#
# COMPACT_ATOMS: atom_id res chain seq x y z
N MET A 1 40.62 -63.70 -12.90
CA MET A 1 39.42 -63.00 -13.41
C MET A 1 38.83 -62.18 -12.26
N ARG A 2 39.04 -60.86 -12.25
CA ARG A 2 38.42 -59.94 -11.29
C ARG A 2 37.17 -59.38 -11.95
N THR A 3 35.99 -59.69 -11.43
CA THR A 3 34.75 -59.05 -11.87
C THR A 3 34.58 -57.75 -11.10
N SER A 4 34.62 -56.64 -11.84
CA SER A 4 34.31 -55.30 -11.38
C SER A 4 32.83 -55.24 -10.99
N ARG A 5 32.56 -55.17 -9.68
CA ARG A 5 31.24 -54.78 -9.15
C ARG A 5 31.04 -53.30 -9.46
N GLY A 6 30.23 -53.00 -10.47
CA GLY A 6 29.76 -51.64 -10.74
C GLY A 6 29.00 -51.12 -9.53
N LEU A 7 29.52 -50.06 -8.94
CA LEU A 7 28.77 -49.24 -7.99
C LEU A 7 27.73 -48.48 -8.81
N HIS A 8 26.50 -48.98 -8.84
CA HIS A 8 25.37 -48.16 -9.25
C HIS A 8 25.21 -47.08 -8.17
N ALA A 9 25.66 -45.86 -8.49
CA ALA A 9 25.31 -44.70 -7.70
C ALA A 9 23.78 -44.61 -7.67
N ALA A 10 23.22 -44.58 -6.46
CA ALA A 10 21.81 -44.31 -6.25
C ALA A 10 21.47 -42.94 -6.89
N PRO A 11 20.25 -42.76 -7.44
CA PRO A 11 19.84 -41.45 -7.88
C PRO A 11 19.90 -40.52 -6.68
N THR A 12 20.66 -39.43 -6.81
CA THR A 12 20.62 -38.32 -5.87
C THR A 12 19.16 -37.92 -5.69
N GLU A 13 18.66 -37.97 -4.45
CA GLU A 13 17.36 -37.40 -4.11
C GLU A 13 17.31 -35.99 -4.72
N GLU A 14 16.43 -35.78 -5.70
CA GLU A 14 16.20 -34.45 -6.25
C GLU A 14 15.80 -33.57 -5.07
N LEU A 15 16.67 -32.62 -4.72
CA LEU A 15 16.36 -31.55 -3.79
C LEU A 15 15.20 -30.76 -4.40
N VAL A 16 13.98 -31.12 -4.03
CA VAL A 16 12.77 -30.40 -4.46
C VAL A 16 12.87 -29.00 -3.88
N GLU A 17 13.07 -28.01 -4.75
CA GLU A 17 13.11 -26.60 -4.39
C GLU A 17 11.80 -26.22 -3.68
N ALA A 18 11.90 -25.49 -2.56
CA ALA A 18 10.72 -25.00 -1.86
C ALA A 18 9.87 -24.12 -2.81
N PRO A 19 8.53 -24.23 -2.76
CA PRO A 19 7.68 -23.47 -3.66
C PRO A 19 7.94 -21.96 -3.50
N PRO A 20 7.97 -21.20 -4.60
CA PRO A 20 8.27 -19.78 -4.54
C PRO A 20 7.19 -19.04 -3.76
N GLN A 21 7.60 -18.00 -3.03
CA GLN A 21 6.67 -17.08 -2.40
C GLN A 21 6.00 -16.21 -3.47
N LEU A 22 4.75 -16.53 -3.80
CA LEU A 22 3.90 -15.79 -4.73
C LEU A 22 2.97 -14.85 -3.95
N PRO A 23 2.57 -13.69 -4.51
CA PRO A 23 1.52 -12.85 -3.96
C PRO A 23 0.21 -13.65 -3.93
N LEU A 24 -0.31 -13.90 -2.73
CA LEU A 24 -1.57 -14.60 -2.49
C LEU A 24 -2.65 -13.60 -2.13
N THR A 25 -3.92 -13.97 -2.36
CA THR A 25 -5.14 -13.16 -2.11
C THR A 25 -5.26 -11.91 -2.96
N ASP A 26 -6.50 -11.49 -3.23
CA ASP A 26 -6.82 -10.17 -3.73
C ASP A 26 -6.64 -9.11 -2.63
N GLY A 27 -6.10 -7.94 -2.97
CA GLY A 27 -5.85 -6.88 -1.99
C GLY A 27 -4.69 -5.96 -2.36
N ARG A 28 -4.19 -5.21 -1.37
CA ARG A 28 -3.01 -4.35 -1.54
C ARG A 28 -1.75 -5.19 -1.67
N TYR A 29 -0.91 -4.83 -2.64
CA TYR A 29 0.38 -5.44 -2.87
C TYR A 29 1.49 -4.45 -2.56
N TYR A 30 2.60 -4.97 -2.05
CA TYR A 30 3.77 -4.18 -1.73
C TYR A 30 5.02 -4.88 -2.26
N ALA A 31 5.90 -4.10 -2.88
CA ALA A 31 7.20 -4.56 -3.33
C ALA A 31 8.26 -4.31 -2.25
N CYS A 32 9.07 -5.33 -1.94
CA CYS A 32 10.16 -5.21 -0.98
C CYS A 32 11.16 -4.13 -1.43
N ARG A 33 11.48 -3.15 -0.56
CA ARG A 33 12.43 -2.08 -0.89
C ARG A 33 13.84 -2.59 -1.22
N ARG A 34 14.24 -3.73 -0.67
CA ARG A 34 15.58 -4.31 -0.85
C ARG A 34 15.71 -5.23 -2.07
N CYS A 35 14.70 -6.06 -2.33
CA CYS A 35 14.78 -7.09 -3.36
C CYS A 35 13.65 -7.05 -4.39
N ARG A 36 12.72 -6.09 -4.30
CA ARG A 36 11.59 -5.91 -5.23
C ARG A 36 10.60 -7.07 -5.35
N ARG A 37 10.68 -8.10 -4.48
CA ARG A 37 9.67 -9.16 -4.43
C ARG A 37 8.31 -8.56 -4.04
N ILE A 38 7.27 -8.90 -4.78
CA ILE A 38 5.90 -8.42 -4.53
C ILE A 38 5.15 -9.48 -3.74
N LEU A 39 4.54 -9.07 -2.64
CA LEU A 39 3.67 -9.88 -1.77
C LEU A 39 2.40 -9.11 -1.46
N SER A 40 1.34 -9.81 -1.06
CA SER A 40 0.18 -9.13 -0.48
C SER A 40 0.47 -8.61 0.91
N GLU A 41 -0.28 -7.60 1.32
CA GLU A 41 -0.20 -7.00 2.67
C GLU A 41 -0.29 -8.06 3.78
N ALA A 42 -1.23 -9.00 3.65
CA ALA A 42 -1.39 -10.08 4.62
C ALA A 42 -0.13 -10.97 4.74
N GLN A 43 0.56 -11.23 3.62
CA GLN A 43 1.78 -12.03 3.62
C GLN A 43 2.96 -11.28 4.25
N TRP A 44 3.00 -9.96 4.11
CA TRP A 44 4.01 -9.15 4.79
C TRP A 44 3.92 -9.29 6.31
N TYR A 45 2.71 -9.25 6.87
CA TYR A 45 2.51 -9.44 8.32
C TYR A 45 2.68 -10.89 8.77
N ALA A 46 2.35 -11.87 7.92
CA ALA A 46 2.42 -13.27 8.29
C ALA A 46 3.84 -13.84 8.24
N THR A 47 4.57 -13.56 7.15
CA THR A 47 5.87 -14.20 6.88
C THR A 47 6.97 -13.21 6.49
N GLY A 48 6.61 -12.02 6.03
CA GLY A 48 7.55 -11.09 5.41
C GLY A 48 8.17 -11.62 4.12
N CYS A 49 9.22 -10.98 3.65
CA CYS A 49 9.93 -11.38 2.43
C CYS A 49 10.93 -12.50 2.72
N VAL A 50 10.81 -13.64 2.02
CA VAL A 50 11.69 -14.81 2.21
C VAL A 50 13.19 -14.49 2.09
N GLU A 51 13.57 -13.52 1.25
CA GLU A 51 14.97 -13.15 1.03
C GLU A 51 15.53 -12.18 2.08
N CYS A 52 14.67 -11.34 2.66
CA CYS A 52 15.13 -10.16 3.40
C CYS A 52 14.67 -10.15 4.86
N SER A 53 13.59 -10.84 5.20
CA SER A 53 13.04 -10.83 6.56
C SER A 53 13.92 -11.53 7.59
N ALA A 54 14.81 -12.45 7.17
CA ALA A 54 15.81 -13.00 8.07
C ALA A 54 16.79 -11.94 8.63
N ALA A 55 17.03 -10.86 7.86
CA ALA A 55 17.93 -9.78 8.26
C ALA A 55 17.19 -8.53 8.75
N MET A 56 15.99 -8.24 8.21
CA MET A 56 15.23 -7.02 8.52
C MET A 56 14.14 -7.27 9.58
N GLY A 57 13.71 -8.51 9.77
CA GLY A 57 12.53 -8.87 10.56
C GLY A 57 11.25 -9.01 9.72
N ILE A 58 10.14 -9.28 10.41
CA ILE A 58 8.78 -9.29 9.84
C ILE A 58 8.10 -7.99 10.29
N PRO A 59 7.54 -7.19 9.37
CA PRO A 59 6.88 -5.95 9.73
C PRO A 59 5.56 -6.18 10.45
N ASP A 60 5.19 -5.20 11.27
CA ASP A 60 3.83 -5.00 11.77
C ASP A 60 3.12 -3.92 10.93
N ARG A 61 1.90 -3.54 11.36
CA ARG A 61 1.07 -2.57 10.62
C ARG A 61 1.69 -1.18 10.55
N ASP A 62 2.48 -0.80 11.55
CA ASP A 62 2.96 0.56 11.72
C ASP A 62 4.26 0.79 10.95
N ASN A 63 5.07 -0.26 10.75
CA ASN A 63 6.37 -0.17 10.09
C ASN A 63 6.43 -0.82 8.70
N LEU A 64 5.33 -1.31 8.12
CA LEU A 64 5.33 -1.97 6.81
C LEU A 64 6.07 -1.17 5.72
N LEU A 65 5.90 0.15 5.72
CA LEU A 65 6.48 1.05 4.71
C LEU A 65 8.01 1.16 4.79
N ASP A 66 8.62 0.79 5.92
CA ASP A 66 10.07 0.72 6.06
C ASP A 66 10.66 -0.49 5.30
N PHE A 67 9.84 -1.52 5.10
CA PHE A 67 10.26 -2.78 4.48
C PHE A 67 9.84 -2.86 3.00
N ALA A 68 8.72 -2.25 2.66
CA ALA A 68 8.07 -2.40 1.37
C ALA A 68 7.38 -1.10 0.91
N THR A 69 7.11 -0.98 -0.38
CA THR A 69 6.39 0.16 -0.95
C THR A 69 5.21 -0.31 -1.80
N PRO A 70 4.05 0.37 -1.74
CA PRO A 70 2.97 0.13 -2.69
C PRO A 70 3.27 0.75 -4.07
N HIS A 71 4.26 1.65 -4.15
CA HIS A 71 4.62 2.36 -5.38
C HIS A 71 5.70 1.59 -6.14
N PHE A 72 5.25 0.75 -7.07
CA PHE A 72 6.12 -0.04 -7.93
C PHE A 72 5.49 -0.24 -9.31
N HIS A 73 6.33 -0.55 -10.28
CA HIS A 73 5.89 -0.76 -11.66
C HIS A 73 5.98 -2.23 -12.05
N ASN A 74 4.88 -2.71 -12.65
CA ASN A 74 4.72 -4.00 -13.30
C ASN A 74 4.89 -5.24 -12.38
N PHE A 75 4.21 -6.33 -12.73
CA PHE A 75 4.40 -7.64 -12.10
C PHE A 75 5.19 -8.53 -13.06
N ILE A 76 6.35 -9.00 -12.62
CA ILE A 76 7.21 -9.90 -13.41
C ILE A 76 7.36 -11.23 -12.67
N GLY A 77 6.82 -12.30 -13.28
CA GLY A 77 6.99 -13.65 -12.79
C GLY A 77 8.28 -14.30 -13.31
N LEU A 78 9.10 -14.82 -12.39
CA LEU A 78 10.33 -15.56 -12.69
C LEU A 78 10.24 -17.00 -12.16
N ILE A 79 10.46 -17.96 -13.05
CA ILE A 79 10.46 -19.41 -12.76
C ILE A 79 11.85 -20.03 -12.93
N ALA A 80 12.66 -19.48 -13.84
CA ALA A 80 14.02 -19.93 -14.11
C ALA A 80 14.93 -18.70 -14.33
N PRO A 81 15.24 -17.94 -13.26
CA PRO A 81 15.93 -16.66 -13.35
C PRO A 81 17.31 -16.77 -14.03
N GLY A 82 18.03 -17.88 -13.83
CA GLY A 82 19.33 -18.13 -14.46
C GLY A 82 19.28 -18.24 -15.99
N GLN A 83 18.12 -18.61 -16.55
CA GLN A 83 17.90 -18.77 -18.01
C GLN A 83 17.11 -17.60 -18.61
N SER A 84 16.55 -16.72 -17.80
CA SER A 84 15.64 -15.67 -18.25
C SER A 84 16.38 -14.41 -18.72
N TRP A 85 16.06 -13.93 -19.92
CA TRP A 85 16.49 -12.61 -20.38
C TRP A 85 15.83 -11.49 -19.56
N VAL A 86 14.54 -11.63 -19.24
CA VAL A 86 13.82 -10.67 -18.39
C VAL A 86 14.46 -10.56 -17.01
N ALA A 87 14.88 -11.68 -16.42
CA ALA A 87 15.58 -11.67 -15.15
C ALA A 87 16.89 -10.88 -15.21
N ARG A 88 17.64 -10.95 -16.32
CA ARG A 88 18.85 -10.14 -16.51
C ARG A 88 18.52 -8.66 -16.65
N LEU A 89 17.47 -8.32 -17.40
CA LEU A 89 17.02 -6.93 -17.57
C LEU A 89 16.73 -6.27 -16.23
N ILE A 90 16.07 -6.98 -15.32
CA ILE A 90 15.72 -6.46 -13.99
C ILE A 90 16.73 -6.85 -12.90
N MET A 91 17.95 -7.32 -13.24
CA MET A 91 18.99 -7.71 -12.28
C MET A 91 18.56 -8.78 -11.23
N LYS A 92 17.69 -9.71 -11.63
CA LYS A 92 17.16 -10.84 -10.85
C LYS A 92 17.58 -12.20 -11.39
N ASN A 93 18.77 -12.29 -11.99
CA ASN A 93 19.26 -13.49 -12.70
C ASN A 93 20.04 -14.49 -11.81
N ARG A 94 20.11 -14.28 -10.49
CA ARG A 94 20.79 -15.19 -9.56
C ARG A 94 19.82 -16.26 -9.06
N GLU A 95 20.33 -17.39 -8.58
CA GLU A 95 19.52 -18.42 -7.94
C GLU A 95 19.74 -18.42 -6.42
N PRO A 96 18.70 -18.77 -5.63
CA PRO A 96 17.29 -18.92 -6.04
C PRO A 96 16.61 -17.54 -6.15
N THR A 97 15.89 -17.27 -7.25
CA THR A 97 15.10 -16.01 -7.41
C THR A 97 13.75 -16.29 -8.06
N ASN A 98 13.08 -17.38 -7.64
CA ASN A 98 11.76 -17.73 -8.15
C ASN A 98 10.67 -16.92 -7.44
N GLY A 99 9.65 -16.48 -8.19
CA GLY A 99 8.48 -15.75 -7.69
C GLY A 99 8.17 -14.47 -8.48
N ILE A 100 7.46 -13.53 -7.85
CA ILE A 100 6.97 -12.32 -8.52
C ILE A 100 7.73 -11.08 -8.02
N PHE A 101 8.18 -10.26 -8.95
CA PHE A 101 9.00 -9.08 -8.68
C PHE A 101 8.48 -7.85 -9.43
N ALA A 102 8.72 -6.68 -8.84
CA ALA A 102 8.53 -5.41 -9.52
C ALA A 102 9.68 -5.17 -10.53
N GLU A 103 9.35 -4.57 -11.67
CA GLU A 103 10.36 -4.10 -12.62
C GLU A 103 11.26 -3.05 -11.99
N THR A 104 10.63 -2.05 -11.36
CA THR A 104 11.26 -0.93 -10.69
C THR A 104 10.36 -0.43 -9.57
N LEU A 105 10.95 0.20 -8.55
CA LEU A 105 10.20 0.92 -7.52
C LEU A 105 10.03 2.36 -7.99
N SER A 106 8.94 3.01 -7.61
CA SER A 106 8.82 4.45 -7.76
C SER A 106 9.50 5.08 -6.55
N ASP A 107 10.45 5.99 -6.80
CA ASP A 107 11.15 6.73 -5.75
C ASP A 107 10.33 7.94 -5.23
N ASP A 108 9.09 8.10 -5.71
CA ASP A 108 8.15 9.09 -5.20
C ASP A 108 7.68 8.66 -3.79
N GLU A 109 8.46 9.03 -2.77
CA GLU A 109 7.83 9.38 -1.49
C GLU A 109 6.80 10.47 -1.82
N PRO A 110 5.54 10.36 -1.36
CA PRO A 110 4.62 11.46 -1.51
C PRO A 110 5.28 12.66 -0.84
N GLU A 111 5.65 13.67 -1.62
CA GLU A 111 5.77 15.03 -1.08
C GLU A 111 4.49 15.22 -0.28
N GLU A 112 4.62 15.44 1.04
CA GLU A 112 3.48 15.82 1.85
C GLU A 112 2.87 17.02 1.14
N GLU A 113 1.77 16.80 0.41
CA GLU A 113 0.96 17.89 -0.11
C GLU A 113 0.49 18.60 1.15
N GLU A 114 1.23 19.63 1.55
CA GLU A 114 0.77 20.61 2.53
C GLU A 114 -0.52 21.16 1.93
N ASP A 115 -1.65 20.61 2.35
CA ASP A 115 -2.96 21.23 2.19
C ASP A 115 -2.84 22.60 2.89
N GLU A 116 -2.35 23.60 2.15
CA GLU A 116 -2.45 25.01 2.49
C GLU A 116 -3.95 25.31 2.53
N MET A 117 -4.57 25.00 3.67
CA MET A 117 -5.94 25.35 3.99
C MET A 117 -5.95 26.87 4.06
N GLU A 118 -6.25 27.53 2.93
CA GLU A 118 -6.42 28.97 2.89
C GLU A 118 -7.42 29.35 3.99
N PRO A 119 -7.06 30.28 4.89
CA PRO A 119 -7.94 30.68 5.96
C PRO A 119 -9.20 31.26 5.33
N PHE A 120 -10.35 30.63 5.59
CA PHE A 120 -11.66 31.15 5.23
C PHE A 120 -11.84 32.52 5.91
N VAL A 121 -11.51 33.59 5.20
CA VAL A 121 -11.84 34.95 5.62
C VAL A 121 -13.36 35.02 5.50
N ARG A 122 -14.07 34.90 6.64
CA ARG A 122 -15.48 35.31 6.67
C ARG A 122 -15.49 36.75 6.19
N GLY A 123 -16.16 37.00 5.06
CA GLY A 123 -16.55 38.35 4.70
C GLY A 123 -17.26 38.94 5.91
N ALA A 124 -16.67 39.98 6.50
CA ALA A 124 -17.49 41.00 7.11
C ALA A 124 -18.36 41.51 5.96
N ASP A 125 -19.67 41.36 6.08
CA ASP A 125 -20.77 41.87 5.22
C ASP A 125 -21.76 40.76 4.82
N GLU A 126 -22.34 40.05 5.78
CA GLU A 126 -23.63 39.38 5.57
C GLU A 126 -24.58 39.85 6.67
N GLU A 127 -25.45 40.80 6.29
CA GLU A 127 -26.55 41.29 7.11
C GLU A 127 -27.46 40.11 7.48
N GLU A 128 -27.88 40.04 8.75
CA GLU A 128 -28.77 38.99 9.24
C GLU A 128 -30.12 39.04 8.48
N GLU A 129 -30.35 38.08 7.57
CA GLU A 129 -31.65 37.89 6.94
C GLU A 129 -32.67 37.41 8.00
N PRO A 130 -33.79 38.13 8.22
CA PRO A 130 -34.77 37.74 9.21
C PRO A 130 -35.56 36.51 8.75
N VAL A 131 -35.65 35.51 9.62
CA VAL A 131 -36.40 34.26 9.39
C VAL A 131 -37.90 34.58 9.37
N ILE A 132 -38.50 34.56 8.18
CA ILE A 132 -39.96 34.70 8.02
C ILE A 132 -40.60 33.34 8.35
N LEU A 133 -41.39 33.28 9.42
CA LEU A 133 -42.24 32.14 9.74
C LEU A 133 -43.63 32.38 9.12
N ASP A 134 -44.08 31.47 8.26
CA ASP A 134 -45.41 31.52 7.63
C ASP A 134 -46.51 31.36 8.69
N GLY A 135 -47.15 32.48 9.04
CA GLY A 135 -48.38 32.55 9.83
C GLY A 135 -49.54 32.98 8.93
N GLU A 136 -50.58 32.15 8.85
CA GLU A 136 -51.81 32.38 8.10
C GLU A 136 -52.69 33.44 8.76
N ASP A 137 -52.35 34.72 8.65
CA ASP A 137 -53.27 35.86 8.62
C ASP A 137 -52.52 37.15 8.29
N GLY A 138 -52.94 37.79 7.19
CA GLY A 138 -52.22 38.89 6.55
C GLY A 138 -52.28 40.22 7.30
N THR A 139 -51.62 40.32 8.45
CA THR A 139 -51.24 41.59 9.09
C THR A 139 -49.83 41.49 9.67
N ALA A 140 -48.85 42.03 8.96
CA ALA A 140 -47.49 42.16 9.45
C ALA A 140 -47.39 43.38 10.38
N GLU A 141 -47.37 43.14 11.70
CA GLU A 141 -46.94 44.13 12.68
C GLU A 141 -45.47 43.86 13.06
N SER A 142 -44.62 44.88 12.89
CA SER A 142 -43.21 44.85 13.29
C SER A 142 -43.10 45.00 14.82
N MET A 143 -42.32 44.12 15.43
CA MET A 143 -42.10 44.00 16.88
C MET A 143 -41.30 45.15 17.52
N HIS A 144 -41.35 46.37 16.97
CA HIS A 144 -40.67 47.55 17.50
C HIS A 144 -41.62 48.57 18.15
N GLU A 145 -42.74 48.13 18.73
CA GLU A 145 -43.65 49.00 19.49
C GLU A 145 -44.30 48.30 20.72
N LEU A 146 -43.52 47.58 21.53
CA LEU A 146 -44.01 47.07 22.84
C LEU A 146 -43.04 47.26 24.01
N ALA A 147 -42.21 48.31 23.99
CA ALA A 147 -41.29 48.62 25.10
C ALA A 147 -41.38 50.05 25.65
N ALA A 148 -42.46 50.78 25.41
CA ALA A 148 -42.70 52.07 26.06
C ALA A 148 -44.20 52.33 26.26
N GLU A 149 -44.76 51.81 27.36
CA GLU A 149 -45.78 52.46 28.22
C GLU A 149 -46.51 51.40 29.07
N THR A 150 -45.88 50.97 30.17
CA THR A 150 -46.63 50.74 31.42
C THR A 150 -45.68 50.89 32.60
N ARG A 151 -45.41 52.15 32.96
CA ARG A 151 -44.94 52.52 34.30
C ARG A 151 -45.92 53.58 34.80
N GLU A 152 -46.65 53.23 35.85
CA GLU A 152 -47.44 54.17 36.65
C GLU A 152 -46.59 55.34 37.18
#